data_AF-A0A8H6LX80-F1
#
_entry.id   AF-A0A8H6LX80-F1
#
_cell.length_a   1.000
_cell.length_b   1.000
_cell.length_c   1.000
_cell.angle_alpha   90.00
_cell.angle_beta   90.00
_cell.angle_gamma   90.00
#
_symmetry.space_group_name_H-M   'P 1'
#
loop_
_entity.id
_entity.type
_entity.pdbx_description
1 polymer ?
#
loop_
_entity_poly.entity_id
_entity_poly.type
_entity_poly.pdbx_seq_one_letter_code
_entity_poly.pdbx_strand_id
1 'polypeptide(L)'
;MPSVTRESNASHESLHLASSTSTLRPGSSIHPASLVDASLHSLYTMRLVNMKISRELINHSVDQVIQTIEYALIRSRTSFYSHSRSIGHSSGRRTPAQLKFAIFVSTVLTNAGVKTPTLLTSLIYITRARPYLDIPMAEEWALERVFLGALMTASKYLNDSTLKNVHWAMCTGIFGKSDVGRIEREFLAVLDWDLGVSEREILGLWDSLKWAVEMEEVDGGRPW
;
A
#
# COMPACT_ATOMS: atom_id res chain seq x y z
N MET A 1 59.61 -44.03 37.47
CA MET A 1 59.89 -43.58 38.86
C MET A 1 61.16 -42.77 38.80
N PRO A 2 61.18 -41.51 39.27
CA PRO A 2 60.80 -41.11 40.62
C PRO A 2 59.75 -39.98 40.66
N SER A 3 59.46 -39.55 41.89
CA SER A 3 58.22 -38.97 42.39
C SER A 3 58.43 -37.54 42.91
N VAL A 4 57.32 -36.78 43.01
CA VAL A 4 57.02 -35.73 44.02
C VAL A 4 57.76 -34.40 43.77
N THR A 5 57.08 -33.25 43.59
CA THR A 5 56.35 -32.51 44.63
C THR A 5 55.13 -31.74 44.13
N ARG A 6 54.21 -31.58 45.08
CA ARG A 6 52.89 -30.91 45.08
C ARG A 6 53.06 -29.43 45.38
N GLU A 7 52.37 -28.54 44.67
CA GLU A 7 51.94 -27.27 45.25
C GLU A 7 50.68 -26.73 44.56
N SER A 8 49.78 -26.29 45.43
CA SER A 8 48.43 -25.80 45.19
C SER A 8 48.42 -24.35 44.72
N ASN A 9 47.57 -24.02 43.75
CA ASN A 9 46.94 -22.70 43.76
C ASN A 9 45.54 -22.76 43.17
N ALA A 10 44.55 -22.60 44.04
CA ALA A 10 43.19 -22.30 43.67
C ALA A 10 43.08 -20.78 43.53
N SER A 11 42.76 -20.30 42.34
CA SER A 11 42.37 -18.92 42.11
C SER A 11 41.22 -18.90 41.12
N HIS A 12 40.09 -18.41 41.62
CA HIS A 12 38.85 -18.10 40.93
C HIS A 12 39.10 -17.40 39.58
N GLU A 13 38.64 -18.00 38.48
CA GLU A 13 38.31 -17.26 37.26
C GLU A 13 36.80 -17.09 37.19
N SER A 14 36.36 -15.88 37.53
CA SER A 14 34.99 -15.41 37.44
C SER A 14 34.53 -15.40 35.99
N LEU A 15 33.47 -16.16 35.70
CA LEU A 15 32.70 -16.09 34.47
C LEU A 15 32.08 -14.69 34.32
N HIS A 16 32.67 -13.84 33.50
CA HIS A 16 31.99 -12.63 33.02
C HIS A 16 30.95 -13.02 31.98
N LEU A 17 29.72 -13.29 32.46
CA LEU A 17 28.52 -13.28 31.64
C LEU A 17 28.33 -11.84 31.15
N ALA A 18 28.74 -11.55 29.92
CA ALA A 18 28.37 -10.32 29.24
C ALA A 18 26.87 -10.36 28.96
N SER A 19 26.08 -9.97 29.96
CA SER A 19 24.69 -9.58 29.78
C SER A 19 24.70 -8.37 28.85
N SER A 20 24.42 -8.58 27.57
CA SER A 20 24.03 -7.52 26.65
C SER A 20 22.67 -6.99 27.10
N THR A 21 22.68 -6.21 28.18
CA THR A 21 21.54 -5.45 28.62
C THR A 21 21.31 -4.40 27.55
N SER A 22 20.36 -4.65 26.66
CA SER A 22 19.85 -3.64 25.75
C SER A 22 19.31 -2.50 26.61
N THR A 23 20.11 -1.45 26.74
CA THR A 23 19.65 -0.16 27.25
C THR A 23 18.60 0.34 26.26
N LEU A 24 17.34 -0.01 26.51
CA LEU A 24 16.19 0.57 25.84
C LEU A 24 16.29 2.08 26.02
N ARG A 25 16.54 2.80 24.93
CA ARG A 25 16.40 4.25 24.91
C ARG A 25 14.94 4.57 25.27
N PRO A 26 14.67 5.39 26.30
CA PRO A 26 13.31 5.81 26.59
C PRO A 26 12.85 6.69 25.42
N GLY A 27 12.00 6.14 24.54
CA GLY A 27 11.42 6.87 23.41
C GLY A 27 11.40 6.15 22.06
N SER A 28 12.07 5.01 21.89
CA SER A 28 12.00 4.26 20.63
C SER A 28 10.69 3.48 20.52
N SER A 29 9.64 4.12 20.01
CA SER A 29 8.42 3.43 19.60
C SER A 29 8.70 2.81 18.23
N ILE A 30 8.90 1.49 18.18
CA ILE A 30 9.05 0.76 16.90
C ILE A 30 7.73 0.90 16.14
N HIS A 31 7.79 1.44 14.93
CA HIS A 31 6.59 1.65 14.13
C HIS A 31 6.07 0.32 13.55
N PRO A 32 4.80 -0.07 13.79
CA PRO A 32 4.31 -1.41 13.50
C PRO A 32 4.29 -1.77 12.01
N ALA A 33 4.22 -0.78 11.11
CA ALA A 33 4.18 -1.06 9.66
C ALA A 33 5.58 -1.18 9.01
N SER A 34 6.61 -0.64 9.65
CA SER A 34 7.97 -0.55 9.07
C SER A 34 9.03 -1.27 9.90
N LEU A 35 8.71 -1.64 11.14
CA LEU A 35 9.59 -2.32 12.10
C LEU A 35 10.90 -1.60 12.41
N VAL A 36 11.00 -0.32 12.04
CA VAL A 36 12.05 0.62 12.42
C VAL A 36 11.54 1.61 13.46
N ASP A 37 12.46 2.27 14.16
CA ASP A 37 12.14 3.33 15.11
C ASP A 37 11.34 4.43 14.41
N ALA A 38 10.18 4.80 14.98
CA ALA A 38 9.30 5.83 14.44
C ALA A 38 10.01 7.19 14.25
N SER A 39 11.05 7.48 15.05
CA SER A 39 11.86 8.71 14.93
C SER A 39 12.73 8.78 13.69
N LEU A 40 12.93 7.65 12.98
CA LEU A 40 13.70 7.61 11.73
C LEU A 40 12.84 7.96 10.52
N HIS A 41 11.52 7.98 10.64
CA HIS A 41 10.63 8.39 9.57
C HIS A 41 10.48 9.90 9.51
N SER A 42 10.28 10.40 8.29
CA SER A 42 9.77 11.75 8.08
C SER A 42 8.41 11.93 8.75
N LEU A 43 8.20 13.10 9.38
CA LEU A 43 6.90 13.47 9.97
C LEU A 43 5.77 13.40 8.95
N TYR A 44 6.05 13.69 7.68
CA TYR A 44 5.08 13.64 6.58
C TYR A 44 4.64 12.21 6.27
N THR A 45 5.58 11.25 6.26
CA THR A 45 5.29 9.82 6.12
C THR A 45 4.36 9.37 7.24
N MET A 46 4.69 9.72 8.48
CA MET A 46 3.91 9.34 9.65
C MET A 46 2.50 9.95 9.63
N ARG A 47 2.35 11.20 9.16
CA ARG A 47 1.04 11.83 8.99
C ARG A 47 0.18 11.11 7.96
N LEU A 48 0.75 10.78 6.80
CA LEU A 48 0.03 10.04 5.75
C LEU A 48 -0.37 8.63 6.22
N VAL A 49 0.52 7.91 6.89
CA VAL A 49 0.28 6.53 7.34
C VAL A 49 -0.83 6.47 8.41
N ASN A 50 -0.92 7.50 9.26
CA ASN A 50 -1.87 7.53 10.37
C ASN A 50 -3.21 8.21 10.06
N MET A 51 -3.36 8.87 8.90
CA MET A 51 -4.63 9.51 8.56
C MET A 51 -5.75 8.49 8.40
N LYS A 52 -7.00 8.89 8.68
CA LYS A 52 -8.16 8.02 8.48
C LYS A 52 -8.54 7.92 7.00
N ILE A 53 -9.10 6.78 6.60
CA ILE A 53 -9.68 6.63 5.26
C ILE A 53 -10.96 7.47 5.19
N SER A 54 -10.86 8.66 4.61
CA SER A 54 -11.97 9.57 4.37
C SER A 54 -12.66 9.31 3.02
N ARG A 55 -13.85 9.88 2.83
CA ARG A 55 -14.57 9.81 1.55
C ARG A 55 -13.76 10.45 0.43
N GLU A 56 -13.04 11.52 0.74
CA GLU A 56 -12.22 12.26 -0.18
C GLU A 56 -11.00 11.43 -0.60
N LEU A 57 -10.39 10.66 0.32
CA LEU A 57 -9.30 9.75 -0.02
C LEU A 57 -9.78 8.61 -0.93
N ILE A 58 -10.99 8.10 -0.68
CA ILE A 58 -11.66 7.14 -1.56
C ILE A 58 -11.87 7.74 -2.95
N ASN A 59 -12.39 8.97 -3.03
CA ASN A 59 -12.58 9.68 -4.30
C ASN A 59 -11.25 9.90 -5.04
N HIS A 60 -10.18 10.28 -4.34
CA HIS A 60 -8.85 10.41 -4.92
C HIS A 60 -8.35 9.08 -5.51
N SER A 61 -8.54 7.99 -4.77
CA SER A 61 -8.18 6.64 -5.22
C SER A 61 -8.94 6.25 -6.49
N VAL A 62 -10.24 6.55 -6.53
CA VAL A 62 -11.10 6.36 -7.71
C VAL A 62 -10.58 7.15 -8.91
N ASP A 63 -10.31 8.44 -8.72
CA ASP A 63 -9.86 9.33 -9.78
C ASP A 63 -8.47 8.92 -10.30
N GLN A 64 -7.58 8.44 -9.42
CA GLN A 64 -6.27 7.92 -9.82
C GLN A 64 -6.38 6.66 -10.68
N VAL A 65 -7.27 5.73 -10.34
CA VAL A 65 -7.50 4.52 -11.15
C VAL A 65 -8.08 4.90 -12.51
N ILE A 66 -9.07 5.81 -12.55
CA ILE A 66 -9.65 6.30 -13.81
C ILE A 66 -8.56 6.90 -14.72
N GLN A 67 -7.74 7.80 -14.19
CA GLN A 67 -6.65 8.43 -14.95
C GLN A 67 -5.62 7.40 -15.46
N THR A 68 -5.34 6.38 -14.66
CA THR A 68 -4.40 5.31 -15.02
C THR A 68 -4.93 4.51 -16.21
N ILE A 69 -6.22 4.15 -16.19
CA ILE A 69 -6.85 3.41 -17.29
C ILE A 69 -7.00 4.28 -18.53
N GLU A 70 -7.41 5.55 -18.39
CA GLU A 70 -7.48 6.49 -19.51
C GLU A 70 -6.12 6.65 -20.20
N TYR A 71 -5.04 6.77 -19.42
CA TYR A 71 -3.69 6.80 -19.94
C TYR A 71 -3.33 5.53 -20.72
N ALA A 72 -3.62 4.35 -20.16
CA ALA A 72 -3.35 3.07 -20.82
C ALA A 72 -4.13 2.96 -22.15
N LEU A 73 -5.42 3.30 -22.16
CA LEU A 73 -6.27 3.26 -23.36
C LEU A 73 -5.81 4.27 -24.43
N ILE A 74 -5.42 5.48 -24.04
CA ILE A 74 -4.87 6.47 -24.98
C ILE A 74 -3.59 5.93 -25.61
N ARG A 75 -2.67 5.40 -24.79
CA ARG A 75 -1.42 4.81 -25.27
C ARG A 75 -1.66 3.70 -26.28
N SER A 76 -2.56 2.76 -25.98
CA SER A 76 -2.94 1.67 -26.89
C SER A 76 -3.56 2.20 -28.19
N ARG A 77 -4.31 3.31 -28.17
CA ARG A 77 -4.87 3.96 -29.37
C ARG A 77 -3.82 4.71 -30.20
N THR A 78 -2.89 5.42 -29.56
CA THR A 78 -1.84 6.20 -30.25
C THR A 78 -0.82 5.33 -30.97
N SER A 79 -0.74 4.04 -30.63
CA SER A 79 0.03 3.03 -31.37
C SER A 79 -0.51 2.79 -32.79
N PHE A 80 -1.78 3.10 -33.07
CA PHE A 80 -2.43 2.76 -34.35
C PHE A 80 -2.61 3.92 -35.33
N TYR A 81 -2.80 5.17 -34.90
CA TYR A 81 -2.74 6.35 -35.78
C TYR A 81 -2.35 7.61 -35.00
N SER A 82 -1.39 8.35 -35.55
CA SER A 82 -0.87 9.62 -35.03
C SER A 82 -1.87 10.77 -35.24
N HIS A 83 -2.86 10.97 -34.36
CA HIS A 83 -3.55 12.26 -34.24
C HIS A 83 -3.95 12.54 -32.78
N SER A 84 -3.34 13.58 -32.24
CA SER A 84 -3.64 14.17 -30.94
C SER A 84 -5.10 14.61 -30.87
N ARG A 85 -5.89 13.95 -30.02
CA ARG A 85 -7.08 14.56 -29.42
C ARG A 85 -6.80 14.69 -27.94
N SER A 86 -6.61 15.92 -27.50
CA SER A 86 -6.65 16.30 -26.08
C SER A 86 -8.04 15.99 -25.55
N ILE A 87 -8.21 14.82 -24.94
CA ILE A 87 -9.35 14.57 -24.06
C ILE A 87 -9.09 15.45 -22.85
N GLY A 88 -9.74 16.61 -22.83
CA GLY A 88 -9.70 17.50 -21.68
C GLY A 88 -10.13 16.73 -20.44
N HIS A 89 -9.36 16.84 -19.36
CA HIS A 89 -9.75 16.38 -18.05
C HIS A 89 -11.02 17.12 -17.66
N SER A 90 -12.18 16.55 -17.96
CA SER A 90 -13.42 17.08 -17.45
C SER A 90 -13.45 16.77 -15.96
N SER A 91 -13.17 17.79 -15.16
CA SER A 91 -13.67 17.96 -13.79
C SER A 91 -15.21 18.03 -13.74
N GLY A 92 -15.86 17.27 -14.63
CA GLY A 92 -17.28 17.21 -14.88
C GLY A 92 -17.80 15.83 -14.54
N ARG A 93 -18.92 15.81 -13.83
CA ARG A 93 -19.79 14.69 -13.47
C ARG A 93 -19.33 13.29 -13.92
N ARG A 94 -18.99 12.43 -12.94
CA ARG A 94 -18.68 11.01 -13.15
C ARG A 94 -19.77 10.32 -13.99
N THR A 95 -19.34 9.46 -14.90
CA THR A 95 -20.26 8.58 -15.64
C THR A 95 -20.94 7.60 -14.69
N PRO A 96 -22.09 7.01 -15.05
CA PRO A 96 -22.74 5.99 -14.23
C PRO A 96 -21.83 4.79 -13.90
N ALA A 97 -20.94 4.41 -14.81
CA ALA A 97 -19.96 3.35 -14.58
C ALA A 97 -18.91 3.75 -13.53
N GLN A 98 -18.36 4.97 -13.64
CA GLN A 98 -17.41 5.50 -12.65
C GLN A 98 -18.04 5.65 -11.25
N LEU A 99 -19.33 5.95 -11.16
CA LEU A 99 -20.04 6.01 -9.88
C LEU A 99 -20.23 4.61 -9.27
N LYS A 100 -20.56 3.60 -10.08
CA LYS A 100 -20.58 2.20 -9.63
C LYS A 100 -19.21 1.73 -9.14
N PHE A 101 -18.15 2.11 -9.85
CA PHE A 101 -16.78 1.83 -9.44
C PHE A 101 -16.45 2.51 -8.10
N ALA A 102 -16.86 3.76 -7.88
CA ALA A 102 -16.64 4.43 -6.59
C ALA A 102 -17.35 3.71 -5.43
N ILE A 103 -18.56 3.20 -5.67
CA ILE A 103 -19.28 2.36 -4.69
C ILE A 103 -18.50 1.06 -4.45
N PHE A 104 -18.03 0.39 -5.51
CA PHE A 104 -17.21 -0.82 -5.42
C PHE A 104 -15.97 -0.60 -4.55
N VAL A 105 -15.21 0.48 -4.79
CA VAL A 105 -14.02 0.83 -3.99
C VAL A 105 -14.39 0.96 -2.51
N SER A 106 -15.44 1.71 -2.18
CA SER A 106 -15.89 1.89 -0.79
C SER A 106 -16.32 0.57 -0.14
N THR A 107 -17.04 -0.27 -0.87
CA THR A 107 -17.50 -1.59 -0.40
C THR A 107 -16.33 -2.51 -0.11
N VAL A 108 -15.36 -2.61 -1.02
CA VAL A 108 -14.19 -3.49 -0.85
C VAL A 108 -13.33 -3.03 0.32
N LEU A 109 -13.05 -1.73 0.44
CA LEU A 109 -12.25 -1.19 1.54
C LEU A 109 -12.88 -1.47 2.91
N THR A 110 -14.20 -1.31 3.00
CA THR A 110 -14.97 -1.58 4.23
C THR A 110 -14.99 -3.07 4.56
N ASN A 111 -15.36 -3.91 3.58
CA ASN A 111 -15.50 -5.35 3.79
C ASN A 111 -14.18 -6.06 4.09
N ALA A 112 -13.07 -5.57 3.51
CA ALA A 112 -11.74 -6.14 3.72
C ALA A 112 -11.02 -5.56 4.96
N GLY A 113 -11.60 -4.55 5.63
CA GLY A 113 -10.98 -3.92 6.81
C GLY A 113 -9.63 -3.27 6.52
N VAL A 114 -9.51 -2.63 5.35
CA VAL A 114 -8.24 -2.10 4.85
C VAL A 114 -7.79 -0.91 5.71
N LYS A 115 -6.50 -0.89 6.05
CA LYS A 115 -5.87 0.24 6.74
C LYS A 115 -5.24 1.21 5.74
N THR A 116 -5.11 2.47 6.13
CA THR A 116 -4.51 3.53 5.31
C THR A 116 -3.16 3.16 4.68
N PRO A 117 -2.20 2.53 5.37
CA PRO A 117 -0.91 2.18 4.76
C PRO A 117 -1.04 1.20 3.59
N THR A 118 -2.02 0.30 3.67
CA THR A 118 -2.35 -0.63 2.58
C THR A 118 -2.96 0.11 1.40
N LEU A 119 -3.87 1.06 1.64
CA LEU A 119 -4.43 1.89 0.57
C LEU A 119 -3.35 2.75 -0.10
N LEU A 120 -2.50 3.43 0.66
CA LEU A 120 -1.38 4.22 0.14
C LEU A 120 -0.44 3.39 -0.73
N THR A 121 -0.11 2.18 -0.28
CA THR A 121 0.74 1.26 -1.04
C THR A 121 0.06 0.80 -2.32
N SER A 122 -1.26 0.57 -2.30
CA SER A 122 -2.01 0.28 -3.52
C SER A 122 -1.98 1.44 -4.53
N LEU A 123 -2.01 2.70 -4.07
CA LEU A 123 -1.86 3.87 -4.95
C LEU A 123 -0.47 3.93 -5.58
N ILE A 124 0.59 3.59 -4.84
CA ILE A 124 1.95 3.48 -5.39
C ILE A 124 2.00 2.41 -6.47
N TYR A 125 1.43 1.23 -6.21
CA TYR A 125 1.36 0.15 -7.19
C TYR A 125 0.57 0.51 -8.44
N ILE A 126 -0.55 1.24 -8.32
CA ILE A 126 -1.31 1.74 -9.47
C ILE A 126 -0.44 2.70 -10.31
N THR A 127 0.30 3.60 -9.65
CA THR A 127 1.23 4.51 -10.35
C THR A 127 2.34 3.77 -11.06
N ARG A 128 2.94 2.74 -10.43
CA ARG A 128 3.97 1.87 -11.05
C ARG A 128 3.42 1.05 -12.22
N ALA A 129 2.19 0.56 -12.11
CA ALA A 129 1.54 -0.24 -13.15
C ALA A 129 1.14 0.60 -14.38
N ARG A 130 0.87 1.90 -14.22
CA ARG A 130 0.41 2.80 -15.29
C ARG A 130 1.13 2.66 -16.63
N PRO A 131 2.48 2.66 -16.72
CA PRO A 131 3.21 2.46 -17.98
C PRO A 131 3.27 1.01 -18.47
N TYR A 132 2.74 0.02 -17.76
CA TYR A 132 2.82 -1.40 -18.14
C TYR A 132 1.45 -2.03 -18.38
N LEU A 133 0.36 -1.36 -17.98
CA LEU A 133 -1.00 -1.81 -18.24
C LEU A 133 -1.33 -1.83 -19.73
N ASP A 134 -1.57 -3.03 -20.27
CA ASP A 134 -2.18 -3.24 -21.58
C ASP A 134 -3.62 -3.70 -21.39
N ILE A 135 -4.57 -2.78 -21.58
CA ILE A 135 -5.99 -3.02 -21.34
C ILE A 135 -6.69 -3.11 -22.70
N PRO A 136 -7.25 -4.27 -23.07
CA PRO A 136 -8.08 -4.39 -24.27
C PRO A 136 -9.23 -3.38 -24.23
N MET A 137 -9.58 -2.76 -25.36
CA MET A 137 -10.63 -1.72 -25.41
C MET A 137 -12.01 -2.18 -24.93
N ALA A 138 -12.27 -3.49 -24.91
CA ALA A 138 -13.52 -4.10 -24.49
C ALA A 138 -13.42 -4.81 -23.12
N GLU A 139 -12.34 -4.61 -22.37
CA GLU A 139 -12.16 -5.27 -21.09
C GLU A 139 -13.22 -4.80 -20.08
N GLU A 140 -14.12 -5.71 -19.71
CA GLU A 140 -15.10 -5.45 -18.67
C GLU A 140 -14.42 -5.29 -17.31
N TRP A 141 -14.95 -4.39 -16.49
CA TRP A 141 -14.51 -4.18 -15.10
C TRP A 141 -13.03 -3.78 -14.95
N ALA A 142 -12.45 -3.12 -15.97
CA ALA A 142 -11.03 -2.76 -15.95
C ALA A 142 -10.65 -1.92 -14.73
N LEU A 143 -11.50 -0.96 -14.32
CA LEU A 143 -11.29 -0.12 -13.14
C LEU A 143 -11.22 -0.96 -11.86
N GLU A 144 -12.21 -1.85 -11.69
CA GLU A 144 -12.33 -2.75 -10.56
C GLU A 144 -11.15 -3.72 -10.48
N ARG A 145 -10.70 -4.27 -11.61
CA ARG A 145 -9.57 -5.22 -11.67
C ARG A 145 -8.25 -4.56 -11.33
N VAL A 146 -7.97 -3.38 -11.88
CA VAL A 146 -6.73 -2.62 -11.58
C VAL A 146 -6.69 -2.25 -10.09
N PHE A 147 -7.80 -1.72 -9.56
CA PHE A 147 -7.87 -1.36 -8.14
C PHE A 147 -7.74 -2.58 -7.23
N LEU A 148 -8.49 -3.65 -7.50
CA LEU A 148 -8.49 -4.85 -6.67
C LEU A 148 -7.13 -5.56 -6.71
N GLY A 149 -6.49 -5.67 -7.88
CA GLY A 149 -5.16 -6.25 -8.02
C GLY A 149 -4.12 -5.51 -7.18
N ALA A 150 -4.12 -4.18 -7.25
CA ALA A 150 -3.24 -3.33 -6.43
C ALA A 150 -3.49 -3.49 -4.94
N LEU A 151 -4.76 -3.44 -4.53
CA LEU A 151 -5.16 -3.51 -3.13
C LEU A 151 -4.84 -4.87 -2.49
N MET A 152 -5.14 -5.96 -3.20
CA MET A 152 -4.84 -7.32 -2.75
C MET A 152 -3.33 -7.52 -2.59
N THR A 153 -2.55 -7.08 -3.58
CA THR A 153 -1.09 -7.20 -3.56
C THR A 153 -0.51 -6.41 -2.39
N ALA A 154 -0.96 -5.17 -2.19
CA ALA A 154 -0.54 -4.33 -1.07
C ALA A 154 -0.92 -4.96 0.29
N SER A 155 -2.15 -5.48 0.41
CA SER A 155 -2.62 -6.12 1.63
C SER A 155 -1.79 -7.35 1.98
N LYS A 156 -1.50 -8.19 0.98
CA LYS A 156 -0.73 -9.41 1.16
C LYS A 156 0.75 -9.17 1.46
N TYR A 157 1.31 -8.09 0.92
CA TYR A 157 2.70 -7.74 1.13
C TYR A 157 2.97 -7.13 2.52
N LEU A 158 2.05 -6.29 3.02
CA LEU A 158 2.27 -5.50 4.23
C LEU A 158 1.81 -6.15 5.54
N ASN A 159 0.95 -7.16 5.48
CA ASN A 159 0.32 -7.72 6.69
C ASN A 159 0.73 -9.19 6.88
N ASP A 160 1.07 -9.57 8.11
CA ASP A 160 1.40 -10.96 8.45
C ASP A 160 0.18 -11.89 8.36
N SER A 161 -1.01 -11.35 8.59
CA SER A 161 -2.29 -12.04 8.48
C SER A 161 -3.15 -11.40 7.39
N THR A 162 -3.47 -12.18 6.36
CA THR A 162 -4.10 -11.65 5.14
C THR A 162 -5.30 -12.47 4.71
N LEU A 163 -6.22 -11.83 3.99
CA LEU A 163 -7.40 -12.49 3.44
C LEU A 163 -6.99 -13.46 2.31
N LYS A 164 -7.47 -14.70 2.41
CA LYS A 164 -7.41 -15.68 1.31
C LYS A 164 -8.29 -15.22 0.14
N ASN A 165 -8.01 -15.70 -1.08
CA ASN A 165 -8.75 -15.29 -2.30
C ASN A 165 -10.25 -15.56 -2.22
N VAL A 166 -10.68 -16.59 -1.47
CA VAL A 166 -12.11 -16.83 -1.21
C VAL A 166 -12.76 -15.69 -0.42
N HIS A 167 -12.05 -15.09 0.54
CA HIS A 167 -12.55 -13.95 1.31
C HIS A 167 -12.53 -12.67 0.47
N TRP A 168 -11.50 -12.46 -0.34
CA TRP A 168 -11.50 -11.36 -1.31
C TRP A 168 -12.68 -11.42 -2.28
N ALA A 169 -13.03 -12.61 -2.79
CA ALA A 169 -14.23 -12.79 -3.62
C ALA A 169 -15.50 -12.32 -2.87
N MET A 170 -15.66 -12.72 -1.60
CA MET A 170 -16.77 -12.26 -0.76
C MET A 170 -16.77 -10.75 -0.53
N CYS A 171 -15.61 -10.12 -0.34
CA CYS A 171 -15.52 -8.67 -0.16
C CYS A 171 -15.96 -7.88 -1.41
N THR A 172 -15.71 -8.42 -2.61
CA THR A 172 -16.04 -7.75 -3.89
C THR A 172 -17.50 -7.90 -4.29
N GLY A 173 -18.15 -9.04 -3.98
CA GLY A 173 -19.52 -9.34 -4.37
C GLY A 173 -19.77 -9.55 -5.88
N ILE A 174 -18.79 -9.23 -6.74
CA ILE A 174 -18.91 -9.33 -8.21
C ILE A 174 -17.93 -10.33 -8.84
N PHE A 175 -16.81 -10.65 -8.18
CA PHE A 175 -15.79 -11.55 -8.70
C PHE A 175 -15.80 -12.89 -7.97
N GLY A 176 -15.72 -13.98 -8.73
CA GLY A 176 -15.52 -15.30 -8.16
C GLY A 176 -14.08 -15.53 -7.70
N LYS A 177 -13.85 -16.60 -6.94
CA LYS A 177 -12.49 -16.99 -6.49
C LYS A 177 -11.48 -17.12 -7.64
N SER A 178 -11.93 -17.66 -8.78
CA SER A 178 -11.08 -17.83 -9.97
C SER A 178 -10.66 -16.48 -10.56
N ASP A 179 -11.61 -15.54 -10.68
CA ASP A 179 -11.37 -14.19 -11.20
C ASP A 179 -10.42 -13.42 -10.28
N VAL A 180 -10.67 -13.44 -8.98
CA VAL A 180 -9.79 -12.85 -7.95
C VAL A 180 -8.37 -13.40 -8.07
N GLY A 181 -8.22 -14.72 -8.22
CA GLY A 181 -6.90 -15.33 -8.40
C GLY A 181 -6.23 -14.94 -9.73
N ARG A 182 -7.01 -14.72 -10.78
CA ARG A 182 -6.50 -14.24 -12.08
C ARG A 182 -6.05 -12.78 -12.00
N ILE A 183 -6.89 -11.91 -11.44
CA ILE A 183 -6.61 -10.48 -11.23
C ILE A 183 -5.31 -10.30 -10.44
N GLU A 184 -5.13 -11.07 -9.36
CA GLU A 184 -3.90 -11.04 -8.57
C GLU A 184 -2.67 -11.41 -9.40
N ARG A 185 -2.70 -12.53 -10.14
CA ARG A 185 -1.56 -12.97 -10.95
C ARG A 185 -1.23 -11.99 -12.06
N GLU A 186 -2.24 -11.47 -12.76
CA GLU A 186 -2.06 -10.49 -13.82
C GLU A 186 -1.45 -9.19 -13.27
N PHE A 187 -1.93 -8.71 -12.13
CA PHE A 187 -1.40 -7.49 -11.52
C PHE A 187 0.04 -7.66 -11.02
N LEU A 188 0.37 -8.82 -10.43
CA LEU A 188 1.75 -9.15 -10.05
C LEU A 188 2.69 -9.21 -11.25
N ALA A 189 2.22 -9.74 -12.39
CA ALA A 189 2.98 -9.74 -13.63
C ALA A 189 3.21 -8.33 -14.18
N VAL A 190 2.22 -7.44 -14.07
CA VAL A 190 2.36 -6.02 -14.47
C VAL A 190 3.40 -5.28 -13.62
N LEU A 191 3.52 -5.63 -12.33
CA LEU A 191 4.53 -5.06 -11.44
C LEU A 191 5.92 -5.72 -11.57
N ASP A 192 6.04 -6.79 -12.37
CA ASP A 192 7.25 -7.63 -12.42
C ASP A 192 7.75 -8.05 -11.03
N TRP A 193 6.82 -8.32 -10.11
CA TRP A 193 7.10 -8.66 -8.71
C TRP A 193 7.89 -7.62 -7.91
N ASP A 194 8.02 -6.37 -8.39
CA ASP A 194 8.60 -5.27 -7.62
C ASP A 194 7.59 -4.72 -6.60
N LEU A 195 7.56 -5.34 -5.43
CA LEU A 195 6.67 -5.02 -4.31
C LEU A 195 7.35 -4.13 -3.24
N GLY A 196 8.65 -3.89 -3.35
CA GLY A 196 9.38 -3.12 -2.36
C GLY A 196 8.97 -1.65 -2.40
N VAL A 197 8.32 -1.13 -1.36
CA VAL A 197 7.96 0.29 -1.27
C VAL A 197 8.96 1.04 -0.42
N SER A 198 9.51 2.13 -0.97
CA SER A 198 10.42 3.02 -0.24
C SER A 198 9.68 4.18 0.42
N GLU A 199 10.24 4.73 1.49
CA GLU A 199 9.69 5.93 2.14
C GLU A 199 9.59 7.12 1.17
N ARG A 200 10.54 7.24 0.22
CA ARG A 200 10.51 8.29 -0.81
C ARG A 200 9.25 8.23 -1.67
N GLU A 201 8.75 7.04 -1.97
CA GLU A 201 7.53 6.90 -2.75
C GLU A 201 6.27 7.24 -1.95
N ILE A 202 6.25 6.91 -0.66
CA ILE A 202 5.19 7.34 0.25
C ILE A 202 5.18 8.87 0.35
N LEU A 203 6.35 9.48 0.50
CA LEU A 203 6.49 10.94 0.49
C LEU A 203 6.10 11.56 -0.86
N GLY A 204 6.32 10.86 -1.97
CA GLY A 204 5.85 11.29 -3.30
C GLY A 204 4.33 11.43 -3.40
N LEU A 205 3.57 10.75 -2.53
CA LEU A 205 2.12 10.93 -2.44
C LEU A 205 1.72 12.21 -1.69
N TRP A 206 2.64 12.85 -0.94
CA TRP A 206 2.34 14.03 -0.13
C TRP A 206 1.76 15.16 -0.99
N ASP A 207 2.31 15.41 -2.16
CA ASP A 207 1.84 16.50 -3.03
C ASP A 207 0.38 16.33 -3.45
N SER A 208 -0.06 15.08 -3.65
CA SER A 208 -1.43 14.76 -4.04
C SER A 208 -2.38 14.52 -2.87
N LEU A 209 -1.88 14.34 -1.65
CA LEU A 209 -2.66 13.96 -0.46
C LEU A 209 -2.54 14.91 0.74
N LYS A 210 -1.71 15.96 0.69
CA LYS A 210 -1.55 16.91 1.81
C LYS A 210 -2.87 17.49 2.31
N TRP A 211 -3.81 17.72 1.41
CA TRP A 211 -5.15 18.24 1.72
C TRP A 211 -5.94 17.28 2.63
N ALA A 212 -5.72 15.97 2.51
CA ALA A 212 -6.45 14.95 3.29
C ALA A 212 -6.01 14.98 4.76
N VAL A 213 -4.73 15.25 4.99
CA VAL A 213 -4.13 15.40 6.32
C VAL A 213 -4.59 16.71 6.98
N GLU A 214 -4.59 17.81 6.22
CA GLU A 214 -5.01 19.13 6.71
C GLU A 214 -6.50 19.16 7.11
N MET A 215 -7.38 18.45 6.39
CA MET A 215 -8.80 18.36 6.74
C MET A 215 -9.05 17.64 8.08
N GLU A 216 -8.22 16.64 8.42
CA GLU A 216 -8.32 15.95 9.72
C GLU A 216 -7.88 16.85 10.89
N GLU A 217 -6.85 17.69 10.70
CA GLU A 217 -6.43 18.67 11.70
C GLU A 217 -7.51 19.75 11.97
N VAL A 218 -8.28 20.13 10.94
CA VAL A 218 -9.37 21.11 11.07
C VAL A 218 -10.60 20.53 11.78
N ASP A 219 -10.94 19.25 11.54
CA ASP A 219 -12.09 18.60 12.18
C ASP A 219 -11.79 18.14 13.62
N GLY A 220 -10.52 17.83 13.93
CA GLY A 220 -10.04 17.50 15.28
C GLY A 220 -10.00 18.68 16.27
N GLY A 221 -10.34 19.90 15.84
CA GLY A 221 -10.27 21.13 16.63
C GLY A 221 -11.59 21.69 17.16
N ARG A 222 -12.75 21.04 16.92
CA ARG A 222 -14.03 21.49 17.50
C ARG A 222 -14.38 20.67 18.75
N PRO A 223 -14.23 21.23 19.97
CA PRO A 223 -14.95 20.70 21.11
C PRO A 223 -16.45 20.98 20.88
N TRP A 224 -17.28 20.01 21.29
CA TRP A 224 -18.72 20.18 21.42
C TRP A 224 -19.08 21.35 22.35
#